data_AF-A0A5P0YNT1-F1
#
_entry.id   AF-A0A5P0YNT1-F1
#
_cell.length_a   1.000
_cell.length_b   1.000
_cell.length_c   1.000
_cell.angle_alpha   90.00
_cell.angle_beta   90.00
_cell.angle_gamma   90.00
#
_symmetry.space_group_name_H-M   'P 1'
#
loop_
_entity.id
_entity.type
_entity.pdbx_description
1 polymer ?
#
loop_
_entity_poly.entity_id
_entity_poly.type
_entity_poly.pdbx_seq_one_letter_code
_entity_poly.pdbx_strand_id
1 'polypeptide(L)'
;HPTHPTDTAPAKDPALLARLGLKVAHPRAAHPLLEKLGATPATPRAVLTTPQVRAAVAASIDQEEAWDGDLDDGLGGPDPDELADTVLGLVRDAGLGPGDEPWLGALALPDEDGELTPAAELLLPGSALADVVREGELPLCDGELVERWGPEPLAAVGVLAAFTLVRAQDVVLDPDELEPREGDFPEPDDAGLLDAVDVWCEDVLDGLPETPVPPVATELLAVRDLELVDDDRWPQALAQLSRPPLRDALTTPVRVLLPDGTAESVRSYTAWWLRGHPVLDGRRPAGLRAAGADPLLAGLYEEVDASGFDDPQVLRALGVRTSAAALLDEPGGSAELLALLADPRRPVRPAQLHGLYSLLAELDPEEVTLPDELRAVVDDEVRIVDATEALVADAPDLLPLAAGRPLLPVRPALAERLATVLDVPLLSAELPAPAPDGGQPRSVPPQVRELLGADVPVEYTEHDELVVDGVELDWRLTADGRLHVATLEGLAAGLCWAAGDWRRRFEVAALLEDPDRAPELTTARWFD
;
A
#
# COMPACT_ATOMS: atom_id res chain seq x y z
N HIS A 1 -14.89 -48.14 40.33
CA HIS A 1 -15.21 -46.90 39.61
C HIS A 1 -15.89 -45.93 40.56
N PRO A 2 -15.52 -44.64 40.57
CA PRO A 2 -14.85 -43.91 39.49
C PRO A 2 -13.36 -43.69 39.73
N THR A 3 -12.63 -43.76 38.63
CA THR A 3 -11.24 -43.36 38.44
C THR A 3 -11.28 -41.89 38.05
N HIS A 4 -10.82 -41.00 38.93
CA HIS A 4 -10.42 -39.66 38.51
C HIS A 4 -8.99 -39.75 37.95
N PRO A 5 -8.72 -39.22 36.75
CA PRO A 5 -7.35 -39.06 36.30
C PRO A 5 -6.74 -37.92 37.11
N THR A 6 -5.90 -38.24 38.09
CA THR A 6 -4.93 -37.28 38.63
C THR A 6 -3.81 -37.17 37.60
N ASP A 7 -4.05 -36.36 36.59
CA ASP A 7 -2.98 -35.82 35.75
C ASP A 7 -2.53 -34.52 36.41
N THR A 8 -1.81 -34.67 37.52
CA THR A 8 -1.05 -33.58 38.12
C THR A 8 0.38 -33.82 37.74
N ALA A 9 0.87 -33.03 36.77
CA ALA A 9 2.30 -32.84 36.55
C ALA A 9 3.03 -32.69 37.89
N PRO A 10 4.27 -33.20 38.04
CA PRO A 10 4.99 -33.09 39.30
C PRO A 10 5.07 -31.61 39.69
N ALA A 11 4.39 -31.25 40.79
CA ALA A 11 4.48 -29.92 41.34
C ALA A 11 5.96 -29.60 41.55
N LYS A 12 6.42 -28.49 40.97
CA LYS A 12 7.78 -27.97 41.15
C LYS A 12 8.17 -27.93 42.63
N ASP A 13 9.47 -27.98 42.89
CA ASP A 13 10.01 -28.01 44.24
C ASP A 13 9.37 -26.90 45.11
N PRO A 14 8.57 -27.25 46.14
CA PRO A 14 7.93 -26.28 47.01
C PRO A 14 8.94 -25.34 47.70
N ALA A 15 10.20 -25.76 47.85
CA ALA A 15 11.26 -24.92 48.39
C ALA A 15 11.61 -23.75 47.47
N LEU A 16 11.62 -23.97 46.15
CA LEU A 16 11.92 -22.96 45.14
C LEU A 16 10.80 -21.93 45.05
N LEU A 17 9.54 -22.39 45.07
CA LEU A 17 8.39 -21.49 45.14
C LEU A 17 8.37 -20.66 46.43
N ALA A 18 8.82 -21.24 47.55
CA ALA A 18 8.95 -20.49 48.80
C ALA A 18 10.02 -19.39 48.74
N ARG A 19 11.12 -19.58 48.00
CA ARG A 19 12.13 -18.53 47.74
C ARG A 19 11.60 -17.37 46.91
N LEU A 20 10.64 -17.64 46.03
CA LEU A 20 9.83 -16.62 45.34
C LEU A 20 8.79 -15.95 46.26
N GLY A 21 8.83 -16.19 47.58
CA GLY A 21 7.88 -15.62 48.54
C GLY A 21 6.48 -16.22 48.49
N LEU A 22 6.28 -17.35 47.81
CA LEU A 22 4.99 -18.03 47.74
C LEU A 22 4.73 -18.90 48.96
N LYS A 23 3.50 -18.80 49.49
CA LYS A 23 3.03 -19.65 50.60
C LYS A 23 2.39 -20.91 50.04
N VAL A 24 3.22 -21.90 49.69
CA VAL A 24 2.76 -23.15 49.07
C VAL A 24 2.60 -24.25 50.11
N ALA A 25 1.46 -24.95 50.09
CA ALA A 25 1.28 -26.14 50.91
C ALA A 25 2.03 -27.32 50.28
N HIS A 26 2.84 -28.02 51.07
CA HIS A 26 3.51 -29.23 50.61
C HIS A 26 2.47 -30.24 50.06
N PRO A 27 2.74 -31.00 48.98
CA PRO A 27 1.74 -31.90 48.38
C PRO A 27 1.13 -32.90 49.35
N ARG A 28 1.91 -33.40 50.32
CA ARG A 28 1.44 -34.27 51.41
C ARG A 28 0.54 -33.60 52.46
N ALA A 29 0.51 -32.27 52.49
CA ALA A 29 -0.32 -31.44 53.36
C ALA A 29 -1.50 -30.80 52.61
N ALA A 30 -1.65 -31.05 51.30
CA ALA A 30 -2.79 -30.59 50.53
C ALA A 30 -4.08 -31.21 51.06
N HIS A 31 -5.05 -30.35 51.42
CA HIS A 31 -6.32 -30.77 52.01
C HIS A 31 -7.46 -29.87 51.52
N PRO A 32 -8.67 -30.39 51.23
CA PRO A 32 -9.82 -29.58 50.76
C PRO A 32 -10.26 -28.45 51.70
N LEU A 33 -9.77 -28.44 52.95
CA LEU A 33 -10.01 -27.34 53.89
C LEU A 33 -9.17 -26.11 53.57
N LEU A 34 -8.00 -26.26 52.95
CA LEU A 34 -7.16 -25.15 52.52
C LEU A 34 -7.88 -24.31 51.47
N GLU A 35 -8.58 -24.95 50.53
CA GLU A 35 -9.41 -24.27 49.53
C GLU A 35 -10.53 -23.45 50.19
N LYS A 36 -11.18 -24.01 51.23
CA LYS A 36 -12.20 -23.28 52.01
C LYS A 36 -11.64 -22.13 52.83
N LEU A 37 -10.34 -22.15 53.13
CA LEU A 37 -9.61 -21.09 53.82
C LEU A 37 -8.99 -20.07 52.84
N GLY A 38 -9.28 -20.20 51.54
CA GLY A 38 -8.84 -19.27 50.50
C GLY A 38 -7.58 -19.68 49.73
N ALA A 39 -7.05 -20.89 49.94
CA ALA A 39 -5.97 -21.41 49.10
C ALA A 39 -6.49 -21.75 47.69
N THR A 40 -5.68 -21.53 46.68
CA THR A 40 -5.99 -21.91 45.29
C THR A 40 -5.12 -23.10 44.86
N PRO A 41 -5.58 -23.92 43.89
CA PRO A 41 -4.72 -24.91 43.27
C PRO A 41 -3.49 -24.24 42.64
N ALA A 42 -2.30 -24.72 42.99
CA ALA A 42 -1.03 -24.24 42.44
C ALA A 42 -0.77 -24.85 41.05
N THR A 43 -1.66 -24.57 40.09
CA THR A 43 -1.40 -24.92 38.68
C THR A 43 -0.22 -24.09 38.17
N PRO A 44 0.55 -24.56 37.17
CA PRO A 44 1.70 -23.83 36.65
C PRO A 44 1.35 -22.38 36.26
N ARG A 45 0.24 -22.18 35.53
CA ARG A 45 -0.25 -20.84 35.18
C ARG A 45 -0.63 -20.00 36.40
N ALA A 46 -1.33 -20.58 37.39
CA ALA A 46 -1.73 -19.84 38.59
C ALA A 46 -0.54 -19.39 39.45
N VAL A 47 0.54 -20.19 39.49
CA VAL A 47 1.81 -19.83 40.14
C VAL A 47 2.49 -18.71 39.35
N LEU A 48 2.59 -18.86 38.03
CA LEU A 48 3.25 -17.90 37.15
C LEU A 48 2.61 -16.50 37.22
N THR A 49 1.29 -16.42 37.27
CA THR A 49 0.57 -15.13 37.32
C THR A 49 0.50 -14.50 38.71
N THR A 50 1.24 -15.02 39.70
CA THR A 50 1.28 -14.39 41.02
C THR A 50 2.09 -13.08 40.99
N PRO A 51 1.73 -12.07 41.80
CA PRO A 51 2.47 -10.82 41.88
C PRO A 51 3.95 -11.02 42.23
N GLN A 52 4.26 -12.04 43.04
CA GLN A 52 5.63 -12.33 43.45
C GLN A 52 6.50 -12.82 42.29
N VAL A 53 5.97 -13.71 41.44
CA VAL A 53 6.70 -14.20 40.27
C VAL A 53 6.86 -13.07 39.25
N ARG A 54 5.81 -12.26 39.02
CA ARG A 54 5.91 -11.07 38.16
C ARG A 54 6.98 -10.10 38.62
N ALA A 55 7.01 -9.78 39.91
CA ALA A 55 8.02 -8.90 40.48
C ALA A 55 9.44 -9.49 40.39
N ALA A 56 9.59 -10.81 40.57
CA ALA A 56 10.88 -11.48 40.42
C ALA A 56 11.41 -11.44 38.98
N VAL A 57 10.53 -11.60 37.99
CA VAL A 57 10.88 -11.50 36.56
C VAL A 57 11.24 -10.07 36.18
N ALA A 58 10.44 -9.08 36.57
CA ALA A 58 10.74 -7.67 36.33
C ALA A 58 12.12 -7.25 36.89
N ALA A 59 12.44 -7.72 38.11
CA ALA A 59 13.72 -7.44 38.77
C ALA A 59 14.84 -8.43 38.39
N SER A 60 14.69 -9.26 37.36
CA SER A 60 15.66 -10.32 37.05
C SER A 60 16.95 -9.79 36.42
N ILE A 61 16.87 -8.70 35.66
CA ILE A 61 18.03 -8.04 35.03
C ILE A 61 18.87 -7.26 36.05
N ASP A 62 18.22 -6.47 36.91
CA ASP A 62 18.87 -5.67 37.97
C ASP A 62 19.56 -6.52 39.03
N GLN A 63 19.22 -7.81 39.10
CA GLN A 63 19.82 -8.73 40.05
C GLN A 63 21.25 -9.12 39.67
N GLU A 64 21.79 -8.81 38.50
CA GLU A 64 23.23 -9.03 38.26
C GLU A 64 24.10 -8.10 39.13
N GLU A 65 23.73 -6.82 39.22
CA GLU A 65 24.49 -5.78 39.94
C GLU A 65 24.53 -5.99 41.47
N ALA A 66 23.51 -6.64 42.03
CA ALA A 66 23.42 -6.90 43.46
C ALA A 66 24.36 -8.01 43.95
N TRP A 67 24.85 -8.87 43.05
CA TRP A 67 25.65 -10.06 43.42
C TRP A 67 27.15 -9.78 43.46
N ASP A 68 27.60 -8.67 42.88
CA ASP A 68 28.95 -8.14 43.09
C ASP A 68 29.13 -7.50 44.50
N GLY A 69 28.08 -7.45 45.33
CA GLY A 69 28.06 -6.79 46.64
C GLY A 69 27.43 -7.59 47.79
N ASP A 70 28.17 -8.55 48.35
CA ASP A 70 28.25 -8.84 49.80
C ASP A 70 26.93 -8.93 50.63
N LEU A 71 25.91 -9.67 50.18
CA LEU A 71 24.74 -10.03 51.02
C LEU A 71 24.39 -11.53 50.95
N ASP A 72 25.33 -12.39 51.38
CA ASP A 72 25.11 -13.82 51.65
C ASP A 72 24.43 -14.04 53.02
N ASP A 73 23.14 -13.71 53.11
CA ASP A 73 22.31 -13.96 54.29
C ASP A 73 21.33 -15.13 54.08
N GLY A 74 21.55 -16.06 53.13
CA GLY A 74 20.80 -17.33 52.99
C GLY A 74 19.25 -17.24 52.90
N LEU A 75 18.71 -16.02 52.74
CA LEU A 75 17.30 -15.63 52.68
C LEU A 75 16.99 -14.84 51.39
N GLY A 76 17.96 -14.79 50.45
CA GLY A 76 17.83 -14.13 49.16
C GLY A 76 16.89 -14.87 48.20
N GLY A 77 16.44 -14.17 47.15
CA GLY A 77 15.66 -14.73 46.07
C GLY A 77 16.37 -15.87 45.31
N PRO A 78 15.71 -16.53 44.35
CA PRO A 78 16.42 -17.36 43.37
C PRO A 78 17.45 -16.51 42.62
N ASP A 79 18.59 -17.10 42.26
CA ASP A 79 19.50 -16.48 41.30
C ASP A 79 18.85 -16.43 39.89
N PRO A 80 19.40 -15.65 38.93
CA PRO A 80 18.81 -15.52 37.60
C PRO A 80 18.61 -16.86 36.87
N ASP A 81 19.55 -17.78 36.96
CA ASP A 81 19.47 -19.10 36.31
C ASP A 81 18.37 -19.98 36.92
N GLU A 82 18.30 -20.03 38.26
CA GLU A 82 17.26 -20.72 39.00
C GLU A 82 15.87 -20.13 38.69
N LEU A 83 15.77 -18.80 38.57
CA LEU A 83 14.55 -18.12 38.19
C LEU A 83 14.15 -18.48 36.75
N ALA A 84 15.07 -18.41 35.80
CA ALA A 84 14.86 -18.75 34.40
C ALA A 84 14.37 -20.20 34.26
N ASP A 85 15.04 -21.18 34.88
CA ASP A 85 14.62 -22.58 34.91
C ASP A 85 13.23 -22.76 35.54
N THR A 86 12.93 -21.97 36.57
CA THR A 86 11.63 -21.95 37.23
C THR A 86 10.55 -21.36 36.33
N VAL A 87 10.82 -20.29 35.60
CA VAL A 87 9.82 -19.67 34.73
C VAL A 87 9.60 -20.54 33.50
N LEU A 88 10.66 -20.94 32.79
CA LEU A 88 10.59 -21.76 31.58
C LEU A 88 9.88 -23.10 31.83
N GLY A 89 10.12 -23.75 32.96
CA GLY A 89 9.37 -24.97 33.27
C GLY A 89 7.89 -24.71 33.63
N LEU A 90 7.55 -23.56 34.23
CA LEU A 90 6.16 -23.21 34.51
C LEU A 90 5.41 -22.90 33.22
N VAL A 91 6.06 -22.19 32.30
CA VAL A 91 5.58 -21.85 30.96
C VAL A 91 5.31 -23.12 30.15
N ARG A 92 6.28 -24.05 30.10
CA ARG A 92 6.12 -25.36 29.46
C ARG A 92 4.97 -26.15 30.07
N ASP A 93 4.93 -26.28 31.39
CA ASP A 93 3.94 -27.09 32.09
C ASP A 93 2.53 -26.45 32.05
N ALA A 94 2.45 -25.13 31.83
CA ALA A 94 1.21 -24.40 31.57
C ALA A 94 0.77 -24.48 30.09
N GLY A 95 1.65 -24.90 29.18
CA GLY A 95 1.40 -24.93 27.74
C GLY A 95 1.16 -23.55 27.15
N LEU A 96 1.91 -22.53 27.59
CA LEU A 96 1.79 -21.17 27.06
C LEU A 96 2.36 -21.08 25.65
N GLY A 97 1.71 -20.30 24.80
CA GLY A 97 2.24 -19.85 23.52
C GLY A 97 2.83 -18.44 23.60
N PRO A 98 3.55 -18.01 22.55
CA PRO A 98 3.99 -16.62 22.41
C PRO A 98 2.83 -15.63 22.53
N GLY A 99 3.01 -14.58 23.32
CA GLY A 99 2.02 -13.52 23.56
C GLY A 99 0.94 -13.83 24.60
N ASP A 100 0.88 -15.04 25.16
CA ASP A 100 -0.10 -15.39 26.21
C ASP A 100 0.10 -14.60 27.52
N GLU A 101 1.35 -14.27 27.84
CA GLU A 101 1.76 -13.51 29.03
C GLU A 101 2.96 -12.59 28.66
N PRO A 102 2.73 -11.44 28.00
CA PRO A 102 3.79 -10.61 27.42
C PRO A 102 4.87 -10.11 28.40
N TRP A 103 4.50 -9.91 29.66
CA TRP A 103 5.41 -9.48 30.73
C TRP A 103 6.56 -10.46 31.00
N LEU A 104 6.47 -11.70 30.52
CA LEU A 104 7.57 -12.65 30.59
C LEU A 104 8.78 -12.22 29.76
N GLY A 105 8.60 -11.28 28.81
CA GLY A 105 9.67 -10.70 28.01
C GLY A 105 10.76 -10.01 28.83
N ALA A 106 10.45 -9.60 30.06
CA ALA A 106 11.42 -9.02 31.01
C ALA A 106 12.33 -10.08 31.67
N LEU A 107 12.09 -11.38 31.45
CA LEU A 107 12.91 -12.44 32.05
C LEU A 107 14.33 -12.36 31.50
N ALA A 108 15.29 -12.07 32.36
CA ALA A 108 16.70 -12.15 32.04
C ALA A 108 17.09 -13.60 31.72
N LEU A 109 17.67 -13.78 30.54
CA LEU A 109 18.23 -15.04 30.05
C LEU A 109 19.65 -14.77 29.52
N PRO A 110 20.59 -15.72 29.66
CA PRO A 110 21.89 -15.61 29.02
C PRO A 110 21.75 -15.55 27.50
N ASP A 111 22.52 -14.64 26.89
CA ASP A 111 22.79 -14.62 25.47
C ASP A 111 23.94 -15.55 25.06
N GLU A 112 24.37 -15.49 23.80
CA GLU A 112 25.45 -16.29 23.25
C GLU A 112 26.84 -16.03 23.86
N ASP A 113 27.04 -14.89 24.52
CA ASP A 113 28.25 -14.53 25.27
C ASP A 113 28.10 -14.79 26.79
N GLY A 114 26.90 -15.18 27.24
CA GLY A 114 26.55 -15.45 28.63
C GLY A 114 26.14 -14.21 29.42
N GLU A 115 25.92 -13.06 28.75
CA GLU A 115 25.40 -11.83 29.36
C GLU A 115 23.89 -11.94 29.56
N LEU A 116 23.39 -11.47 30.70
CA LEU A 116 21.96 -11.49 30.98
C LEU A 116 21.25 -10.42 30.16
N THR A 117 20.34 -10.86 29.30
CA THR A 117 19.54 -10.01 28.42
C THR A 117 18.05 -10.30 28.60
N PRO A 118 17.15 -9.30 28.57
CA PRO A 118 15.71 -9.55 28.58
C PRO A 118 15.30 -10.51 27.45
N ALA A 119 14.45 -11.48 27.75
CA ALA A 119 14.00 -12.47 26.77
C ALA A 119 13.42 -11.84 25.50
N ALA A 120 12.72 -10.71 25.61
CA ALA A 120 12.15 -9.99 24.46
C ALA A 120 13.19 -9.30 23.56
N GLU A 121 14.45 -9.25 23.97
CA GLU A 121 15.58 -8.67 23.22
C GLU A 121 16.53 -9.75 22.67
N LEU A 122 16.22 -11.03 22.90
CA LEU A 122 16.98 -12.17 22.39
C LEU A 122 16.37 -12.73 21.11
N LEU A 123 17.22 -13.04 20.13
CA LEU A 123 16.84 -13.82 18.95
C LEU A 123 16.96 -15.32 19.22
N LEU A 124 15.96 -16.09 18.80
CA LEU A 124 16.02 -17.55 18.87
C LEU A 124 16.96 -18.08 17.76
N PRO A 125 18.05 -18.79 18.10
CA PRO A 125 18.97 -19.34 17.11
C PRO A 125 18.28 -20.26 16.08
N GLY A 126 18.58 -20.05 14.80
CA GLY A 126 18.02 -20.85 13.70
C GLY A 126 16.53 -20.58 13.40
N SER A 127 15.96 -19.52 13.97
CA SER A 127 14.60 -19.07 13.65
C SER A 127 14.55 -18.27 12.35
N ALA A 128 13.34 -18.12 11.79
CA ALA A 128 13.15 -17.37 10.55
C ALA A 128 13.49 -15.89 10.69
N LEU A 129 13.31 -15.32 11.89
CA LEU A 129 13.73 -13.94 12.17
C LEU A 129 15.26 -13.83 12.28
N ALA A 130 15.91 -14.75 12.99
CA ALA A 130 17.37 -14.75 13.12
C ALA A 130 18.08 -14.89 11.75
N ASP A 131 17.46 -15.52 10.76
CA ASP A 131 17.98 -15.64 9.38
C ASP A 131 17.94 -14.34 8.56
N VAL A 132 17.21 -13.31 9.04
CA VAL A 132 17.02 -12.04 8.31
C VAL A 132 17.49 -10.80 9.08
N VAL A 133 17.61 -10.87 10.41
CA VAL A 133 18.17 -9.77 11.21
C VAL A 133 19.66 -9.64 10.95
N ARG A 134 20.15 -8.39 10.87
CA ARG A 134 21.56 -8.07 10.68
C ARG A 134 22.37 -8.51 11.91
N GLU A 135 23.52 -9.10 11.65
CA GLU A 135 24.44 -9.56 12.70
C GLU A 135 24.82 -8.41 13.64
N GLY A 136 24.67 -8.63 14.94
CA GLY A 136 25.00 -7.67 15.99
C GLY A 136 23.93 -6.63 16.34
N GLU A 137 22.76 -6.64 15.68
CA GLU A 137 21.63 -5.77 16.08
C GLU A 137 20.90 -6.31 17.32
N LEU A 138 20.76 -7.64 17.42
CA LEU A 138 20.21 -8.32 18.59
C LEU A 138 21.06 -9.56 18.93
N PRO A 139 21.34 -9.81 20.22
CA PRO A 139 22.06 -11.00 20.65
C PRO A 139 21.22 -12.28 20.45
N LEU A 140 21.89 -13.40 20.16
CA LEU A 140 21.26 -14.71 20.12
C LEU A 140 21.04 -15.25 21.55
N CYS A 141 19.93 -15.94 21.80
CA CYS A 141 19.72 -16.69 23.03
C CYS A 141 20.74 -17.83 23.16
N ASP A 142 21.28 -18.06 24.36
CA ASP A 142 22.25 -19.12 24.64
C ASP A 142 21.79 -20.49 24.08
N GLY A 143 22.68 -21.10 23.29
CA GLY A 143 22.45 -22.42 22.69
C GLY A 143 22.19 -23.53 23.72
N GLU A 144 22.77 -23.47 24.91
CA GLU A 144 22.51 -24.43 25.99
C GLU A 144 21.06 -24.37 26.47
N LEU A 145 20.45 -23.18 26.53
CA LEU A 145 19.03 -23.02 26.82
C LEU A 145 18.17 -23.62 25.71
N VAL A 146 18.53 -23.39 24.46
CA VAL A 146 17.81 -23.94 23.30
C VAL A 146 17.85 -25.46 23.31
N GLU A 147 19.01 -26.06 23.57
CA GLU A 147 19.15 -27.53 23.68
C GLU A 147 18.32 -28.11 24.82
N ARG A 148 18.25 -27.41 25.96
CA ARG A 148 17.59 -27.88 27.17
C ARG A 148 16.07 -27.72 27.14
N TRP A 149 15.59 -26.57 26.72
CA TRP A 149 14.18 -26.18 26.80
C TRP A 149 13.44 -26.30 25.47
N GLY A 150 14.17 -26.26 24.35
CA GLY A 150 13.59 -26.20 23.02
C GLY A 150 13.00 -24.82 22.70
N PRO A 151 12.51 -24.62 21.46
CA PRO A 151 12.09 -23.32 20.97
C PRO A 151 10.76 -22.84 21.56
N GLU A 152 9.84 -23.76 21.92
CA GLU A 152 8.49 -23.39 22.33
C GLU A 152 8.44 -22.62 23.66
N PRO A 153 9.09 -23.06 24.76
CA PRO A 153 9.06 -22.30 26.01
C PRO A 153 9.84 -20.98 25.92
N LEU A 154 10.93 -20.94 25.14
CA LEU A 154 11.72 -19.72 24.92
C LEU A 154 10.90 -18.66 24.16
N ALA A 155 10.24 -19.05 23.07
CA ALA A 155 9.34 -18.14 22.35
C ALA A 155 8.14 -17.69 23.21
N ALA A 156 7.65 -18.56 24.10
CA ALA A 156 6.55 -18.22 25.01
C ALA A 156 6.94 -17.21 26.11
N VAL A 157 8.23 -17.12 26.49
CA VAL A 157 8.72 -16.06 27.37
C VAL A 157 9.15 -14.80 26.63
N GLY A 158 9.12 -14.78 25.29
CA GLY A 158 9.40 -13.57 24.51
C GLY A 158 10.62 -13.65 23.61
N VAL A 159 11.43 -14.73 23.64
CA VAL A 159 12.56 -14.89 22.72
C VAL A 159 12.07 -14.87 21.28
N LEU A 160 12.61 -13.95 20.49
CA LEU A 160 12.09 -13.59 19.18
C LEU A 160 12.43 -14.66 18.14
N ALA A 161 11.40 -15.34 17.63
CA ALA A 161 11.53 -16.37 16.59
C ALA A 161 10.94 -15.95 15.22
N ALA A 162 10.11 -14.90 15.23
CA ALA A 162 9.41 -14.33 14.07
C ALA A 162 9.18 -12.84 14.33
N PHE A 163 8.91 -12.06 13.28
CA PHE A 163 8.52 -10.66 13.43
C PHE A 163 7.34 -10.50 14.40
N THR A 164 7.44 -9.49 15.26
CA THR A 164 6.43 -9.19 16.28
C THR A 164 5.45 -8.14 15.76
N LEU A 165 4.18 -8.31 16.13
CA LEU A 165 3.12 -7.36 15.81
C LEU A 165 2.84 -6.45 16.99
N VAL A 166 2.78 -5.16 16.75
CA VAL A 166 2.13 -4.18 17.63
C VAL A 166 0.65 -4.11 17.25
N ARG A 167 -0.23 -4.26 18.24
CA ARG A 167 -1.69 -4.10 18.09
C ARG A 167 -2.23 -3.18 19.16
N ALA A 168 -2.41 -1.92 18.82
CA ALA A 168 -2.97 -0.90 19.70
C ALA A 168 -4.41 -0.53 19.28
N GLN A 169 -5.28 -0.26 20.24
CA GLN A 169 -6.65 0.20 20.00
C GLN A 169 -6.76 1.67 20.41
N ASP A 170 -7.63 2.42 19.73
CA ASP A 170 -7.93 3.81 20.06
C ASP A 170 -6.67 4.69 20.22
N VAL A 171 -5.74 4.58 19.26
CA VAL A 171 -4.48 5.33 19.25
C VAL A 171 -4.75 6.78 18.86
N VAL A 172 -4.47 7.70 19.78
CA VAL A 172 -4.51 9.14 19.48
C VAL A 172 -3.35 9.45 18.55
N LEU A 173 -3.64 10.06 17.39
CA LEU A 173 -2.64 10.43 16.40
C LEU A 173 -2.05 11.79 16.74
N ASP A 174 -1.23 11.81 17.80
CA ASP A 174 -0.41 12.95 18.21
C ASP A 174 1.07 12.53 18.14
N PRO A 175 1.88 13.06 17.22
CA PRO A 175 3.28 12.65 17.06
C PRO A 175 4.10 12.77 18.34
N ASP A 176 3.79 13.77 19.18
CA ASP A 176 4.50 14.02 20.45
C ASP A 176 4.15 13.00 21.55
N GLU A 177 3.05 12.24 21.41
CA GLU A 177 2.62 11.22 22.37
C GLU A 177 2.99 9.79 21.95
N LEU A 178 3.52 9.59 20.74
CA LEU A 178 3.88 8.27 20.19
C LEU A 178 5.33 7.89 20.51
N GLU A 179 5.70 7.97 21.80
CA GLU A 179 7.00 7.50 22.32
C GLU A 179 6.84 6.13 23.01
N PRO A 180 7.88 5.26 23.03
CA PRO A 180 7.85 4.02 23.80
C PRO A 180 7.50 4.28 25.28
N ARG A 181 6.61 3.46 25.84
CA ARG A 181 6.26 3.56 27.26
C ARG A 181 7.42 3.09 28.13
N GLU A 182 7.62 3.76 29.26
CA GLU A 182 8.52 3.27 30.29
C GLU A 182 7.98 1.95 30.89
N GLY A 183 8.77 0.88 30.80
CA GLY A 183 8.40 -0.44 31.33
C GLY A 183 9.55 -1.45 31.23
N ASP A 184 9.36 -2.62 31.86
CA ASP A 184 10.38 -3.67 31.93
C ASP A 184 10.42 -4.56 30.66
N PHE A 185 9.43 -4.43 29.77
CA PHE A 185 9.30 -5.22 28.56
C PHE A 185 8.53 -4.44 27.48
N PRO A 186 8.72 -4.77 26.19
CA PRO A 186 7.96 -4.16 25.10
C PRO A 186 6.48 -4.61 25.15
N GLU A 187 5.58 -3.72 25.53
CA GLU A 187 4.15 -4.01 25.57
C GLU A 187 3.58 -4.22 24.14
N PRO A 188 2.75 -5.24 23.90
CA PRO A 188 2.28 -5.59 22.56
C PRO A 188 1.31 -4.56 21.95
N ASP A 189 0.78 -3.63 22.75
CA ASP A 189 -0.11 -2.55 22.32
C ASP A 189 0.55 -1.17 22.43
N ASP A 190 1.88 -1.14 22.53
CA ASP A 190 2.65 0.10 22.52
C ASP A 190 3.07 0.46 21.09
N ALA A 191 2.38 1.46 20.53
CA ALA A 191 2.69 2.01 19.22
C ALA A 191 4.04 2.73 19.19
N GLY A 192 4.53 3.22 20.34
CA GLY A 192 5.82 3.91 20.46
C GLY A 192 7.02 3.02 20.14
N LEU A 193 6.86 1.69 20.21
CA LEU A 193 7.91 0.72 19.86
C LEU A 193 8.23 0.65 18.36
N LEU A 194 7.46 1.35 17.52
CA LEU A 194 7.63 1.35 16.07
C LEU A 194 8.62 2.44 15.66
N ASP A 195 9.62 2.08 14.85
CA ASP A 195 10.62 3.02 14.34
C ASP A 195 9.98 4.18 13.55
N ALA A 196 10.32 5.41 13.88
CA ALA A 196 9.80 6.62 13.23
C ALA A 196 8.26 6.69 13.14
N VAL A 197 7.55 6.18 14.16
CA VAL A 197 6.07 6.20 14.22
C VAL A 197 5.49 7.62 14.31
N ASP A 198 6.23 8.54 14.91
CA ASP A 198 5.97 9.98 14.91
C ASP A 198 5.92 10.54 13.48
N VAL A 199 6.88 10.17 12.63
CA VAL A 199 6.93 10.61 11.22
C VAL A 199 5.79 9.99 10.41
N TRP A 200 5.43 8.73 10.67
CA TRP A 200 4.23 8.13 10.08
C TRP A 200 2.96 8.90 10.49
N CYS A 201 2.88 9.29 11.76
CA CYS A 201 1.75 10.06 12.28
C CYS A 201 1.67 11.44 11.60
N GLU A 202 2.79 12.14 11.44
CA GLU A 202 2.85 13.41 10.70
C GLU A 202 2.36 13.25 9.25
N ASP A 203 2.86 12.25 8.51
CA ASP A 203 2.44 11.97 7.12
C ASP A 203 0.93 11.67 7.03
N VAL A 204 0.38 10.95 8.02
CA VAL A 204 -1.06 10.72 8.12
C VAL A 204 -1.81 12.03 8.36
N LEU A 205 -1.36 12.88 9.29
CA LEU A 205 -2.01 14.14 9.62
C LEU A 205 -1.98 15.13 8.45
N ASP A 206 -0.89 15.20 7.70
CA ASP A 206 -0.75 16.04 6.50
C ASP A 206 -1.76 15.68 5.41
N GLY A 207 -2.20 14.41 5.37
CA GLY A 207 -3.22 13.92 4.44
C GLY A 207 -4.67 14.12 4.90
N LEU A 208 -4.89 14.60 6.13
CA LEU A 208 -6.22 14.76 6.73
C LEU A 208 -6.61 16.25 6.81
N PRO A 209 -7.92 16.56 6.89
CA PRO A 209 -8.36 17.94 7.15
C PRO A 209 -7.79 18.45 8.48
N GLU A 210 -7.43 19.73 8.56
CA GLU A 210 -7.00 20.34 9.83
C GLU A 210 -8.14 20.28 10.86
N THR A 211 -7.87 19.70 12.04
CA THR A 211 -8.86 19.55 13.12
C THR A 211 -8.38 20.15 14.45
N PRO A 212 -9.29 20.58 15.34
CA PRO A 212 -8.92 21.24 16.60
C PRO A 212 -8.41 20.28 17.68
N VAL A 213 -8.60 18.98 17.50
CA VAL A 213 -8.08 17.92 18.37
C VAL A 213 -7.52 16.80 17.48
N PRO A 214 -6.52 16.03 17.96
CA PRO A 214 -5.95 14.93 17.20
C PRO A 214 -7.01 13.87 16.83
N PRO A 215 -6.97 13.34 15.61
CA PRO A 215 -7.81 12.20 15.22
C PRO A 215 -7.35 10.90 15.91
N VAL A 216 -8.17 9.84 15.82
CA VAL A 216 -7.91 8.57 16.51
C VAL A 216 -7.88 7.41 15.53
N ALA A 217 -6.80 6.65 15.47
CA ALA A 217 -6.77 5.36 14.77
C ALA A 217 -7.48 4.31 15.63
N THR A 218 -8.57 3.73 15.12
CA THR A 218 -9.40 2.78 15.91
C THR A 218 -8.63 1.52 16.26
N GLU A 219 -7.79 1.07 15.34
CA GLU A 219 -6.87 -0.04 15.52
C GLU A 219 -5.63 0.22 14.68
N LEU A 220 -4.47 0.16 15.33
CA LEU A 220 -3.16 0.17 14.69
C LEU A 220 -2.62 -1.26 14.75
N LEU A 221 -2.33 -1.84 13.58
CA LEU A 221 -1.67 -3.14 13.44
C LEU A 221 -0.40 -2.95 12.61
N ALA A 222 0.76 -3.17 13.23
CA ALA A 222 2.06 -2.87 12.63
C ALA A 222 3.10 -3.94 12.96
N VAL A 223 4.10 -4.09 12.09
CA VAL A 223 5.28 -4.92 12.35
C VAL A 223 6.38 -4.02 12.92
N ARG A 224 6.94 -4.38 14.08
CA ARG A 224 8.12 -3.71 14.66
C ARG A 224 9.42 -4.31 14.17
N ASP A 225 10.53 -3.63 14.44
CA ASP A 225 11.90 -4.10 14.21
C ASP A 225 12.23 -4.36 12.72
N LEU A 226 11.64 -3.58 11.82
CA LEU A 226 11.91 -3.70 10.37
C LEU A 226 13.29 -3.16 10.01
N GLU A 227 13.79 -2.18 10.77
CA GLU A 227 15.10 -1.54 10.65
C GLU A 227 16.27 -2.47 10.99
N LEU A 228 16.00 -3.55 11.74
CA LEU A 228 16.99 -4.56 12.11
C LEU A 228 17.29 -5.56 10.98
N VAL A 229 16.49 -5.55 9.89
CA VAL A 229 16.67 -6.48 8.77
C VAL A 229 17.96 -6.17 8.02
N ASP A 230 18.72 -7.22 7.71
CA ASP A 230 19.90 -7.16 6.88
C ASP A 230 19.53 -6.80 5.42
N ASP A 231 20.28 -5.88 4.82
CA ASP A 231 19.99 -5.35 3.48
C ASP A 231 19.95 -6.46 2.40
N ASP A 232 20.75 -7.52 2.56
CA ASP A 232 20.81 -8.67 1.64
C ASP A 232 19.72 -9.72 1.93
N ARG A 233 18.90 -9.52 2.97
CA ARG A 233 17.85 -10.46 3.43
C ARG A 233 16.43 -9.97 3.24
N TRP A 234 16.24 -8.78 2.65
CA TRP A 234 14.91 -8.26 2.34
C TRP A 234 14.03 -9.19 1.50
N PRO A 235 14.51 -9.93 0.48
CA PRO A 235 13.68 -10.89 -0.24
C PRO A 235 13.05 -11.96 0.69
N GLN A 236 13.81 -12.45 1.67
CA GLN A 236 13.37 -13.42 2.66
C GLN A 236 12.40 -12.76 3.66
N ALA A 237 12.70 -11.55 4.14
CA ALA A 237 11.84 -10.80 5.05
C ALA A 237 10.48 -10.48 4.39
N LEU A 238 10.48 -9.99 3.15
CA LEU A 238 9.25 -9.71 2.38
C LEU A 238 8.42 -10.98 2.13
N ALA A 239 9.05 -12.14 1.93
CA ALA A 239 8.35 -13.42 1.83
C ALA A 239 7.67 -13.82 3.16
N GLN A 240 8.24 -13.46 4.31
CA GLN A 240 7.61 -13.64 5.62
C GLN A 240 6.45 -12.65 5.81
N LEU A 241 6.68 -11.36 5.54
CA LEU A 241 5.70 -10.27 5.66
C LEU A 241 4.48 -10.46 4.73
N SER A 242 4.65 -11.20 3.63
CA SER A 242 3.56 -11.53 2.69
C SER A 242 2.62 -12.64 3.19
N ARG A 243 2.85 -13.22 4.37
CA ARG A 243 2.04 -14.31 4.94
C ARG A 243 1.24 -13.83 6.17
N PRO A 244 -0.01 -14.29 6.37
CA PRO A 244 -0.72 -14.00 7.61
C PRO A 244 0.03 -14.53 8.84
N PRO A 245 -0.01 -13.81 9.98
CA PRO A 245 -0.77 -12.58 10.22
C PRO A 245 -0.05 -11.29 9.78
N LEU A 246 1.26 -11.33 9.48
CA LEU A 246 2.06 -10.13 9.14
C LEU A 246 1.53 -9.40 7.90
N ARG A 247 1.01 -10.16 6.94
CA ARG A 247 0.36 -9.64 5.74
C ARG A 247 -0.75 -8.64 6.04
N ASP A 248 -1.48 -8.82 7.14
CA ASP A 248 -2.61 -7.96 7.47
C ASP A 248 -2.11 -6.58 7.93
N ALA A 249 -1.00 -6.53 8.67
CA ALA A 249 -0.32 -5.29 9.07
C ALA A 249 0.21 -4.50 7.86
N LEU A 250 0.56 -5.20 6.79
CA LEU A 250 1.01 -4.59 5.53
C LEU A 250 -0.14 -4.13 4.64
N THR A 251 -1.17 -4.96 4.47
CA THR A 251 -2.15 -4.75 3.39
C THR A 251 -3.47 -4.12 3.84
N THR A 252 -3.75 -4.10 5.15
CA THR A 252 -5.00 -3.54 5.69
C THR A 252 -4.81 -2.06 5.99
N PRO A 253 -5.59 -1.14 5.38
CA PRO A 253 -5.58 0.27 5.73
C PRO A 253 -6.00 0.51 7.19
N VAL A 254 -5.46 1.57 7.79
CA VAL A 254 -5.83 2.03 9.13
C VAL A 254 -7.07 2.91 9.04
N ARG A 255 -8.05 2.67 9.90
CA ARG A 255 -9.26 3.49 9.99
C ARG A 255 -9.05 4.58 11.05
N VAL A 256 -9.14 5.83 10.61
CA VAL A 256 -8.97 7.02 11.44
C VAL A 256 -10.32 7.69 11.65
N LEU A 257 -10.71 7.90 12.92
CA LEU A 257 -11.91 8.66 13.29
C LEU A 257 -11.54 10.12 13.46
N LEU A 258 -12.26 10.98 12.75
CA LEU A 258 -12.13 12.43 12.87
C LEU A 258 -13.04 12.96 14.00
N PRO A 259 -12.72 14.14 14.57
CA PRO A 259 -13.50 14.73 15.67
C PRO A 259 -14.96 15.08 15.33
N ASP A 260 -15.29 15.20 14.04
CA ASP A 260 -16.66 15.44 13.56
C ASP A 260 -17.49 14.14 13.45
N GLY A 261 -16.89 12.99 13.74
CA GLY A 261 -17.51 11.66 13.70
C GLY A 261 -17.42 10.97 12.34
N THR A 262 -16.80 11.58 11.33
CA THR A 262 -16.45 10.92 10.07
C THR A 262 -15.25 9.99 10.24
N ALA A 263 -15.00 9.16 9.24
CA ALA A 263 -13.89 8.21 9.27
C ALA A 263 -13.17 8.21 7.93
N GLU A 264 -11.85 8.32 7.99
CA GLU A 264 -10.96 8.24 6.84
C GLU A 264 -10.15 6.95 6.88
N SER A 265 -9.72 6.49 5.70
CA SER A 265 -8.86 5.33 5.56
C SER A 265 -7.47 5.77 5.16
N VAL A 266 -6.47 5.46 5.98
CA VAL A 266 -5.08 5.85 5.77
C VAL A 266 -4.19 4.62 5.61
N ARG A 267 -2.97 4.83 5.12
CA ARG A 267 -1.99 3.76 4.91
C ARG A 267 -1.55 3.18 6.26
N SER A 268 -1.36 1.85 6.31
CA SER A 268 -0.75 1.23 7.50
C SER A 268 0.70 1.67 7.68
N TYR A 269 1.15 1.72 8.92
CA TYR A 269 2.55 1.99 9.27
C TYR A 269 3.51 1.06 8.50
N THR A 270 3.25 -0.27 8.50
CA THR A 270 4.13 -1.24 7.83
C THR A 270 4.25 -0.96 6.33
N ALA A 271 3.16 -0.57 5.66
CA ALA A 271 3.21 -0.20 4.24
C ALA A 271 3.95 1.12 4.02
N TRP A 272 3.74 2.11 4.88
CA TRP A 272 4.44 3.39 4.84
C TRP A 272 5.95 3.20 5.01
N TRP A 273 6.38 2.42 6.01
CA TRP A 273 7.78 2.17 6.31
C TRP A 273 8.46 1.47 5.12
N LEU A 274 7.89 0.36 4.63
CA LEU A 274 8.49 -0.40 3.52
C LEU A 274 8.57 0.38 2.21
N ARG A 275 7.64 1.32 1.97
CA ARG A 275 7.69 2.23 0.82
C ARG A 275 8.87 3.18 0.84
N GLY A 276 9.21 3.68 2.03
CA GLY A 276 10.26 4.66 2.27
C GLY A 276 11.67 4.08 2.35
N HIS A 277 11.80 2.76 2.51
CA HIS A 277 13.07 2.09 2.75
C HIS A 277 13.58 1.27 1.55
N PRO A 278 14.90 1.09 1.40
CA PRO A 278 15.53 0.44 0.23
C PRO A 278 15.37 -1.10 0.22
N VAL A 279 14.14 -1.60 0.33
CA VAL A 279 13.84 -3.02 0.55
C VAL A 279 13.72 -3.86 -0.73
N LEU A 280 13.82 -3.25 -1.91
CA LEU A 280 13.79 -3.96 -3.20
C LEU A 280 15.07 -3.69 -4.00
N ASP A 281 16.00 -4.65 -4.00
CA ASP A 281 17.32 -4.53 -4.65
C ASP A 281 18.07 -3.24 -4.26
N GLY A 282 18.01 -2.86 -2.97
CA GLY A 282 18.63 -1.63 -2.45
C GLY A 282 17.92 -0.33 -2.89
N ARG A 283 16.70 -0.43 -3.42
CA ARG A 283 15.89 0.70 -3.88
C ARG A 283 14.58 0.78 -3.12
N ARG A 284 14.06 2.00 -3.00
CA ARG A 284 12.75 2.27 -2.40
C ARG A 284 11.65 1.76 -3.34
N PRO A 285 10.73 0.93 -2.86
CA PRO A 285 9.61 0.44 -3.66
C PRO A 285 8.73 1.56 -4.24
N ALA A 286 8.46 2.61 -3.45
CA ALA A 286 7.75 3.78 -3.93
C ALA A 286 8.60 4.50 -4.99
N GLY A 287 8.14 4.46 -6.25
CA GLY A 287 8.88 4.97 -7.41
C GLY A 287 9.40 3.89 -8.37
N LEU A 288 9.13 2.61 -8.08
CA LEU A 288 9.37 1.50 -8.99
C LEU A 288 8.07 1.05 -9.65
N ARG A 289 8.19 0.50 -10.86
CA ARG A 289 7.11 -0.25 -11.51
C ARG A 289 7.47 -1.72 -11.64
N ALA A 290 6.47 -2.59 -11.55
CA ALA A 290 6.68 -3.99 -11.84
C ALA A 290 7.08 -4.17 -13.32
N ALA A 291 8.14 -4.96 -13.57
CA ALA A 291 8.57 -5.29 -14.92
C ALA A 291 7.44 -6.00 -15.70
N GLY A 292 7.24 -5.61 -16.95
CA GLY A 292 6.16 -6.16 -17.79
C GLY A 292 4.73 -5.74 -17.39
N ALA A 293 4.58 -4.87 -16.39
CA ALA A 293 3.30 -4.28 -16.02
C ALA A 293 2.83 -3.21 -17.03
N ASP A 294 1.84 -2.40 -16.65
CA ASP A 294 1.13 -1.46 -17.53
C ASP A 294 2.07 -0.64 -18.45
N PRO A 295 1.96 -0.81 -19.78
CA PRO A 295 2.74 -0.06 -20.76
C PRO A 295 2.59 1.46 -20.67
N LEU A 296 1.50 1.97 -20.06
CA LEU A 296 1.29 3.41 -19.86
C LEU A 296 2.28 4.02 -18.86
N LEU A 297 2.89 3.22 -18.00
CA LEU A 297 3.87 3.67 -17.01
C LEU A 297 5.32 3.46 -17.45
N ALA A 298 5.53 2.86 -18.62
CA ALA A 298 6.87 2.61 -19.16
C ALA A 298 7.62 3.93 -19.38
N GLY A 299 8.87 3.99 -18.90
CA GLY A 299 9.73 5.18 -19.01
C GLY A 299 9.47 6.27 -17.96
N LEU A 300 8.31 6.26 -17.30
CA LEU A 300 8.01 7.15 -16.18
C LEU A 300 8.66 6.68 -14.87
N TYR A 301 8.69 5.36 -14.67
CA TYR A 301 9.27 4.71 -13.50
C TYR A 301 10.40 3.75 -13.90
N GLU A 302 11.32 3.51 -12.98
CA GLU A 302 12.28 2.42 -13.11
C GLU A 302 11.60 1.06 -12.90
N GLU A 303 12.06 0.04 -13.61
CA GLU A 303 11.54 -1.31 -13.46
C GLU A 303 12.21 -2.05 -12.29
N VAL A 304 11.44 -2.93 -11.66
CA VAL A 304 11.91 -3.94 -10.72
C VAL A 304 11.31 -5.29 -11.08
N ASP A 305 12.09 -6.35 -10.91
CA ASP A 305 11.57 -7.71 -11.03
C ASP A 305 10.70 -8.01 -9.81
N ALA A 306 9.40 -7.94 -10.03
CA ALA A 306 8.39 -8.23 -9.03
C ALA A 306 7.88 -9.68 -9.10
N SER A 307 8.49 -10.55 -9.92
CA SER A 307 8.01 -11.93 -10.12
C SER A 307 8.07 -12.80 -8.86
N GLY A 308 8.85 -12.40 -7.85
CA GLY A 308 8.86 -13.03 -6.53
C GLY A 308 7.62 -12.75 -5.68
N PHE A 309 6.72 -11.85 -6.12
CA PHE A 309 5.49 -11.51 -5.43
C PHE A 309 4.27 -12.06 -6.19
N ASP A 310 3.68 -13.13 -5.66
CA ASP A 310 2.43 -13.69 -6.20
C ASP A 310 1.18 -12.88 -5.82
N ASP A 311 1.31 -11.94 -4.89
CA ASP A 311 0.21 -11.17 -4.31
C ASP A 311 0.20 -9.70 -4.79
N PRO A 312 -0.73 -9.32 -5.68
CA PRO A 312 -0.86 -7.94 -6.14
C PRO A 312 -1.20 -6.94 -5.03
N GLN A 313 -1.82 -7.37 -3.92
CA GLN A 313 -2.10 -6.48 -2.78
C GLN A 313 -0.80 -6.11 -2.04
N VAL A 314 0.14 -7.05 -1.91
CA VAL A 314 1.46 -6.78 -1.32
C VAL A 314 2.24 -5.80 -2.18
N LEU A 315 2.29 -5.99 -3.51
CA LEU A 315 2.98 -5.06 -4.41
C LEU A 315 2.41 -3.64 -4.33
N ARG A 316 1.07 -3.51 -4.25
CA ARG A 316 0.42 -2.21 -4.05
C ARG A 316 0.74 -1.61 -2.67
N ALA A 317 0.75 -2.41 -1.62
CA ALA A 317 1.11 -1.95 -0.27
C ALA A 317 2.55 -1.42 -0.24
N LEU A 318 3.49 -2.13 -0.88
CA LEU A 318 4.86 -1.68 -1.11
C LEU A 318 4.93 -0.43 -2.01
N GLY A 319 3.86 -0.02 -2.69
CA GLY A 319 3.90 1.12 -3.62
C GLY A 319 4.60 0.84 -4.94
N VAL A 320 4.78 -0.43 -5.30
CA VAL A 320 5.23 -0.80 -6.65
C VAL A 320 4.09 -0.56 -7.63
N ARG A 321 4.33 0.29 -8.63
CA ARG A 321 3.32 0.65 -9.64
C ARG A 321 3.03 -0.53 -10.54
N THR A 322 1.76 -0.94 -10.60
CA THR A 322 1.28 -2.08 -11.39
C THR A 322 0.40 -1.65 -12.57
N SER A 323 -0.40 -0.59 -12.40
CA SER A 323 -1.14 0.06 -13.47
C SER A 323 -1.33 1.54 -13.22
N ALA A 324 -1.56 2.30 -14.30
CA ALA A 324 -1.87 3.72 -14.20
C ALA A 324 -3.19 3.95 -13.46
N ALA A 325 -4.19 3.09 -13.65
CA ALA A 325 -5.44 3.15 -12.89
C ALA A 325 -5.20 2.95 -11.38
N ALA A 326 -4.44 1.93 -10.99
CA ALA A 326 -4.14 1.67 -9.59
C ALA A 326 -3.30 2.80 -8.95
N LEU A 327 -2.44 3.47 -9.73
CA LEU A 327 -1.75 4.68 -9.29
C LEU A 327 -2.74 5.81 -9.01
N LEU A 328 -3.68 6.06 -9.92
CA LEU A 328 -4.66 7.14 -9.77
C LEU A 328 -5.68 6.89 -8.65
N ASP A 329 -5.93 5.63 -8.29
CA ASP A 329 -6.74 5.26 -7.13
C ASP A 329 -6.03 5.54 -5.78
N GLU A 330 -4.72 5.81 -5.78
CA GLU A 330 -4.00 6.17 -4.56
C GLU A 330 -4.15 7.67 -4.22
N PRO A 331 -4.23 8.04 -2.94
CA PRO A 331 -4.12 9.43 -2.51
C PRO A 331 -2.84 10.08 -3.07
N GLY A 332 -2.98 11.23 -3.73
CA GLY A 332 -1.87 11.95 -4.38
C GLY A 332 -1.35 11.34 -5.69
N GLY A 333 -1.94 10.24 -6.18
CA GLY A 333 -1.50 9.54 -7.39
C GLY A 333 -1.61 10.38 -8.67
N SER A 334 -2.63 11.23 -8.76
CA SER A 334 -2.80 12.20 -9.86
C SER A 334 -1.66 13.22 -9.89
N ALA A 335 -1.32 13.79 -8.73
CA ALA A 335 -0.22 14.74 -8.58
C ALA A 335 1.14 14.10 -8.90
N GLU A 336 1.40 12.87 -8.42
CA GLU A 336 2.61 12.11 -8.76
C GLU A 336 2.72 11.90 -10.28
N LEU A 337 1.64 11.44 -10.93
CA LEU A 337 1.64 11.20 -12.36
C LEU A 337 1.88 12.50 -13.17
N LEU A 338 1.19 13.58 -12.81
CA LEU A 338 1.33 14.88 -13.47
C LEU A 338 2.75 15.44 -13.31
N ALA A 339 3.35 15.31 -12.12
CA ALA A 339 4.74 15.71 -11.88
C ALA A 339 5.72 14.90 -12.74
N LEU A 340 5.51 13.59 -12.90
CA LEU A 340 6.33 12.75 -13.77
C LEU A 340 6.14 13.08 -15.26
N LEU A 341 4.91 13.45 -15.66
CA LEU A 341 4.65 13.96 -16.99
C LEU A 341 5.30 15.33 -17.22
N ALA A 342 5.51 16.14 -16.20
CA ALA A 342 6.26 17.40 -16.30
C ALA A 342 7.79 17.23 -16.25
N ASP A 343 8.34 16.03 -15.97
CA ASP A 343 9.80 15.84 -15.87
C ASP A 343 10.46 15.62 -17.27
N PRO A 344 11.29 16.54 -17.79
CA PRO A 344 11.89 16.45 -19.13
C PRO A 344 12.81 15.25 -19.34
N ARG A 345 13.25 14.60 -18.26
CA ARG A 345 14.13 13.43 -18.33
C ARG A 345 13.35 12.15 -18.65
N ARG A 346 12.02 12.17 -18.54
CA ARG A 346 11.15 11.00 -18.75
C ARG A 346 10.69 10.94 -20.20
N PRO A 347 11.03 9.88 -20.96
CA PRO A 347 10.53 9.71 -22.31
C PRO A 347 9.05 9.29 -22.27
N VAL A 348 8.19 10.04 -22.96
CA VAL A 348 6.76 9.74 -23.08
C VAL A 348 6.33 9.84 -24.54
N ARG A 349 5.53 8.87 -24.99
CA ARG A 349 5.05 8.81 -26.39
C ARG A 349 3.64 9.40 -26.52
N PRO A 350 3.25 9.94 -27.68
CA PRO A 350 1.88 10.47 -27.88
C PRO A 350 0.75 9.48 -27.54
N ALA A 351 0.92 8.20 -27.92
CA ALA A 351 -0.07 7.16 -27.58
C ALA A 351 -0.17 6.90 -26.06
N GLN A 352 0.94 7.08 -25.34
CA GLN A 352 0.98 6.95 -23.88
C GLN A 352 0.28 8.14 -23.22
N LEU A 353 0.53 9.37 -23.71
CA LEU A 353 -0.22 10.56 -23.27
C LEU A 353 -1.71 10.39 -23.49
N HIS A 354 -2.13 9.91 -24.66
CA HIS A 354 -3.53 9.64 -24.96
C HIS A 354 -4.17 8.71 -23.92
N GLY A 355 -3.48 7.63 -23.54
CA GLY A 355 -3.95 6.70 -22.52
C GLY A 355 -4.02 7.32 -21.11
N LEU A 356 -2.95 8.00 -20.69
CA LEU A 356 -2.84 8.62 -19.36
C LEU A 356 -3.84 9.76 -19.17
N TYR A 357 -3.97 10.67 -20.15
CA TYR A 357 -4.96 11.74 -20.10
C TYR A 357 -6.39 11.21 -20.17
N SER A 358 -6.62 10.10 -20.88
CA SER A 358 -7.92 9.43 -20.86
C SER A 358 -8.27 8.77 -19.52
N LEU A 359 -7.29 8.46 -18.68
CA LEU A 359 -7.53 7.99 -17.31
C LEU A 359 -7.72 9.18 -16.35
N LEU A 360 -6.88 10.22 -16.47
CA LEU A 360 -7.03 11.46 -15.69
C LEU A 360 -8.40 12.13 -15.90
N ALA A 361 -8.92 12.10 -17.13
CA ALA A 361 -10.25 12.61 -17.45
C ALA A 361 -11.40 11.90 -16.70
N GLU A 362 -11.13 10.76 -16.06
CA GLU A 362 -12.12 10.04 -15.28
C GLU A 362 -12.21 10.49 -13.82
N LEU A 363 -11.23 11.25 -13.32
CA LEU A 363 -11.17 11.75 -11.95
C LEU A 363 -12.17 12.86 -11.66
N ASP A 364 -12.43 13.07 -10.37
CA ASP A 364 -13.13 14.27 -9.88
C ASP A 364 -12.17 15.47 -9.97
N PRO A 365 -12.54 16.59 -10.63
CA PRO A 365 -11.73 17.80 -10.65
C PRO A 365 -11.32 18.33 -9.27
N GLU A 366 -12.15 18.12 -8.24
CA GLU A 366 -11.84 18.57 -6.87
C GLU A 366 -10.70 17.77 -6.22
N GLU A 367 -10.41 16.57 -6.70
CA GLU A 367 -9.34 15.68 -6.21
C GLU A 367 -8.00 15.88 -6.94
N VAL A 368 -7.96 16.74 -7.97
CA VAL A 368 -6.78 16.96 -8.80
C VAL A 368 -6.12 18.30 -8.46
N THR A 369 -4.88 18.25 -8.00
CA THR A 369 -4.04 19.46 -7.91
C THR A 369 -3.59 19.87 -9.30
N LEU A 370 -4.00 21.07 -9.73
CA LEU A 370 -3.69 21.59 -11.06
C LEU A 370 -2.17 21.82 -11.21
N PRO A 371 -1.56 21.34 -12.31
CA PRO A 371 -0.13 21.54 -12.57
C PRO A 371 0.13 22.88 -13.29
N ASP A 372 1.30 23.48 -13.06
CA ASP A 372 1.75 24.66 -13.84
C ASP A 372 2.21 24.28 -15.26
N GLU A 373 2.69 23.04 -15.43
CA GLU A 373 3.23 22.54 -16.69
C GLU A 373 2.55 21.22 -17.11
N LEU A 374 2.26 21.10 -18.41
CA LEU A 374 1.65 19.92 -19.00
C LEU A 374 2.49 19.39 -20.14
N ARG A 375 2.41 18.08 -20.37
CA ARG A 375 3.09 17.43 -21.50
C ARG A 375 2.13 17.27 -22.67
N ALA A 376 2.31 18.11 -23.68
CA ALA A 376 1.47 18.19 -24.87
C ALA A 376 2.19 17.66 -26.12
N VAL A 377 1.42 17.45 -27.19
CA VAL A 377 1.93 17.19 -28.53
C VAL A 377 1.87 18.49 -29.33
N VAL A 378 3.02 18.94 -29.86
CA VAL A 378 3.15 20.11 -30.73
C VAL A 378 3.78 19.62 -32.03
N ASP A 379 3.03 19.69 -33.14
CA ASP A 379 3.49 19.24 -34.46
C ASP A 379 4.15 17.84 -34.43
N ASP A 380 3.44 16.85 -33.87
CA ASP A 380 3.86 15.45 -33.66
C ASP A 380 5.01 15.22 -32.66
N GLU A 381 5.55 16.28 -32.06
CA GLU A 381 6.57 16.19 -31.02
C GLU A 381 5.99 16.38 -29.62
N VAL A 382 6.41 15.53 -28.69
CA VAL A 382 6.02 15.67 -27.27
C VAL A 382 6.88 16.74 -26.62
N ARG A 383 6.25 17.75 -26.01
CA ARG A 383 6.90 18.86 -25.31
C ARG A 383 6.21 19.14 -23.97
N ILE A 384 6.98 19.64 -23.01
CA ILE A 384 6.41 20.26 -21.81
C ILE A 384 6.11 21.72 -22.14
N VAL A 385 4.93 22.18 -21.78
CA VAL A 385 4.44 23.54 -22.00
C VAL A 385 3.78 24.06 -20.73
N ASP A 386 3.64 25.38 -20.64
CA ASP A 386 2.81 26.01 -19.61
C ASP A 386 1.35 25.55 -19.77
N ALA A 387 0.70 25.20 -18.67
CA ALA A 387 -0.68 24.70 -18.70
C ALA A 387 -1.65 25.68 -19.36
N THR A 388 -1.39 27.00 -19.26
CA THR A 388 -2.22 28.04 -19.88
C THR A 388 -2.14 28.09 -21.41
N GLU A 389 -1.13 27.46 -22.01
CA GLU A 389 -0.98 27.35 -23.47
C GLU A 389 -1.61 26.07 -24.03
N ALA A 390 -1.84 25.06 -23.20
CA ALA A 390 -2.30 23.74 -23.61
C ALA A 390 -3.80 23.73 -23.98
N LEU A 391 -4.15 22.90 -24.97
CA LEU A 391 -5.52 22.71 -25.45
C LEU A 391 -5.85 21.24 -25.52
N VAL A 392 -7.06 20.84 -25.12
CA VAL A 392 -7.51 19.46 -25.33
C VAL A 392 -7.89 19.24 -26.79
N ALA A 393 -7.34 18.19 -27.40
CA ALA A 393 -7.63 17.82 -28.79
C ALA A 393 -9.02 17.16 -28.89
N ASP A 394 -10.06 17.98 -29.02
CA ASP A 394 -11.45 17.54 -29.02
C ASP A 394 -12.08 17.45 -30.42
N ALA A 395 -11.50 18.12 -31.42
CA ALA A 395 -12.08 18.23 -32.76
C ALA A 395 -11.03 17.91 -33.86
N PRO A 396 -11.07 16.72 -34.48
CA PRO A 396 -10.05 16.29 -35.44
C PRO A 396 -10.06 17.08 -36.75
N ASP A 397 -11.19 17.69 -37.14
CA ASP A 397 -11.29 18.60 -38.30
C ASP A 397 -10.53 19.91 -38.11
N LEU A 398 -10.21 20.29 -36.87
CA LEU A 398 -9.47 21.50 -36.56
C LEU A 398 -7.95 21.29 -36.49
N LEU A 399 -7.47 20.03 -36.51
CA LEU A 399 -6.04 19.73 -36.43
C LEU A 399 -5.18 20.45 -37.50
N PRO A 400 -5.61 20.58 -38.78
CA PRO A 400 -4.84 21.35 -39.75
C PRO A 400 -4.68 22.83 -39.40
N LEU A 401 -5.59 23.40 -38.62
CA LEU A 401 -5.55 24.79 -38.13
C LEU A 401 -4.74 24.93 -36.83
N ALA A 402 -4.36 23.81 -36.19
CA ALA A 402 -3.73 23.79 -34.88
C ALA A 402 -2.19 23.78 -34.93
N ALA A 403 -1.58 24.06 -36.09
CA ALA A 403 -0.12 24.06 -36.25
C ALA A 403 0.58 24.92 -35.18
N GLY A 404 1.60 24.34 -34.55
CA GLY A 404 2.37 24.96 -33.46
C GLY A 404 1.65 25.06 -32.12
N ARG A 405 0.38 24.63 -31.99
CA ARG A 405 -0.35 24.64 -30.72
C ARG A 405 -0.05 23.38 -29.90
N PRO A 406 0.02 23.47 -28.57
CA PRO A 406 0.16 22.29 -27.72
C PRO A 406 -1.18 21.61 -27.50
N LEU A 407 -1.27 20.36 -27.95
CA LEU A 407 -2.49 19.56 -27.87
C LEU A 407 -2.34 18.42 -26.85
N LEU A 408 -3.33 18.27 -25.98
CA LEU A 408 -3.48 17.13 -25.07
C LEU A 408 -4.32 16.05 -25.78
N PRO A 409 -3.72 14.93 -26.19
CA PRO A 409 -4.47 13.86 -26.84
C PRO A 409 -5.32 13.11 -25.81
N VAL A 410 -6.56 12.79 -26.17
CA VAL A 410 -7.51 12.09 -25.29
C VAL A 410 -8.56 11.35 -26.12
N ARG A 411 -9.25 10.36 -25.52
CA ARG A 411 -10.46 9.81 -26.12
C ARG A 411 -11.48 10.94 -26.35
N PRO A 412 -12.06 11.08 -27.56
CA PRO A 412 -13.02 12.13 -27.88
C PRO A 412 -14.16 12.29 -26.86
N ALA A 413 -14.76 11.19 -26.42
CA ALA A 413 -15.85 11.19 -25.44
C ALA A 413 -15.46 11.70 -24.05
N LEU A 414 -14.16 11.89 -23.79
CA LEU A 414 -13.62 12.38 -22.52
C LEU A 414 -12.98 13.77 -22.64
N ALA A 415 -13.01 14.40 -23.81
CA ALA A 415 -12.34 15.68 -24.03
C ALA A 415 -12.85 16.79 -23.09
N GLU A 416 -14.17 16.96 -22.99
CA GLU A 416 -14.79 17.93 -22.07
C GLU A 416 -14.45 17.65 -20.60
N ARG A 417 -14.40 16.37 -20.22
CA ARG A 417 -14.04 15.97 -18.86
C ARG A 417 -12.58 16.29 -18.56
N LEU A 418 -11.67 15.98 -19.49
CA LEU A 418 -10.26 16.32 -19.34
C LEU A 418 -10.03 17.83 -19.23
N ALA A 419 -10.70 18.61 -20.09
CA ALA A 419 -10.65 20.07 -20.07
C ALA A 419 -11.08 20.61 -18.70
N THR A 420 -12.12 20.01 -18.10
CA THR A 420 -12.59 20.37 -16.76
C THR A 420 -11.58 19.96 -15.67
N VAL A 421 -11.06 18.73 -15.73
CA VAL A 421 -10.12 18.19 -14.72
C VAL A 421 -8.80 18.98 -14.68
N LEU A 422 -8.28 19.38 -15.84
CA LEU A 422 -7.01 20.11 -15.93
C LEU A 422 -7.17 21.64 -16.06
N ASP A 423 -8.41 22.14 -16.06
CA ASP A 423 -8.75 23.55 -16.28
C ASP A 423 -8.09 24.16 -17.54
N VAL A 424 -8.20 23.44 -18.67
CA VAL A 424 -7.65 23.85 -19.97
C VAL A 424 -8.73 23.93 -21.04
N PRO A 425 -8.63 24.84 -22.02
CA PRO A 425 -9.64 24.96 -23.05
C PRO A 425 -9.66 23.78 -24.03
N LEU A 426 -10.83 23.56 -24.64
CA LEU A 426 -10.97 22.71 -25.82
C LEU A 426 -10.40 23.41 -27.05
N LEU A 427 -9.80 22.66 -27.97
CA LEU A 427 -9.36 23.18 -29.27
C LEU A 427 -10.50 23.84 -30.03
N SER A 428 -11.70 23.23 -30.03
CA SER A 428 -12.89 23.77 -30.69
C SER A 428 -13.41 25.08 -30.09
N ALA A 429 -13.16 25.32 -28.80
CA ALA A 429 -13.51 26.57 -28.15
C ALA A 429 -12.56 27.71 -28.58
N GLU A 430 -11.27 27.40 -28.71
CA GLU A 430 -10.26 28.39 -29.15
C GLU A 430 -10.20 28.62 -30.66
N LEU A 431 -10.62 27.64 -31.44
CA LEU A 431 -10.71 27.72 -32.90
C LEU A 431 -12.15 27.53 -33.37
N PRO A 432 -12.99 28.59 -33.34
CA PRO A 432 -14.35 28.50 -33.87
C PRO A 432 -14.41 28.07 -35.34
N ALA A 433 -13.43 28.52 -36.14
CA ALA A 433 -13.20 28.08 -37.53
C ALA A 433 -14.50 27.96 -38.34
N PRO A 434 -15.25 29.07 -38.57
CA PRO A 434 -16.51 29.02 -39.29
C PRO A 434 -16.28 28.54 -40.73
N ALA A 435 -17.16 27.68 -41.23
CA ALA A 435 -17.07 27.22 -42.62
C ALA A 435 -17.33 28.39 -43.60
N PRO A 436 -16.69 28.41 -44.78
CA PRO A 436 -16.90 29.43 -45.78
C PRO A 436 -18.32 29.38 -46.35
N ASP A 437 -18.83 30.54 -46.78
CA ASP A 437 -20.08 30.64 -47.51
C ASP A 437 -19.98 29.91 -48.86
N GLY A 438 -21.05 29.21 -49.26
CA GLY A 438 -21.14 28.51 -50.55
C GLY A 438 -21.31 27.00 -50.41
N GLY A 439 -20.86 26.27 -51.43
CA GLY A 439 -21.03 24.83 -51.56
C GLY A 439 -22.43 24.39 -52.04
N GLN A 440 -22.56 23.09 -52.32
CA GLN A 440 -23.79 22.47 -52.83
C GLN A 440 -24.31 21.45 -51.82
N PRO A 441 -25.57 21.57 -51.35
CA PRO A 441 -26.18 20.56 -50.51
C PRO A 441 -26.30 19.21 -51.23
N ARG A 442 -25.88 18.14 -50.56
CA ARG A 442 -25.95 16.75 -51.02
C ARG A 442 -26.56 15.88 -49.94
N SER A 443 -27.25 14.81 -50.36
CA SER A 443 -27.76 13.81 -49.42
C SER A 443 -26.70 12.76 -49.12
N VAL A 444 -26.59 12.34 -47.87
CA VAL A 444 -25.73 11.23 -47.47
C VAL A 444 -26.25 9.91 -48.08
N PRO A 445 -25.39 9.09 -48.72
CA PRO A 445 -25.80 7.83 -49.32
C PRO A 445 -26.51 6.89 -48.31
N PRO A 446 -27.62 6.24 -48.70
CA PRO A 446 -28.38 5.37 -47.79
C PRO A 446 -27.56 4.28 -47.13
N GLN A 447 -26.59 3.70 -47.84
CA GLN A 447 -25.72 2.62 -47.36
C GLN A 447 -24.82 3.09 -46.21
N VAL A 448 -24.33 4.33 -46.25
CA VAL A 448 -23.56 4.91 -45.15
C VAL A 448 -24.44 5.16 -43.93
N ARG A 449 -25.70 5.59 -44.15
CA ARG A 449 -26.65 5.76 -43.05
C ARG A 449 -27.08 4.43 -42.42
N GLU A 450 -27.22 3.38 -43.22
CA GLU A 450 -27.45 2.03 -42.71
C GLU A 450 -26.25 1.52 -41.89
N LEU A 451 -25.02 1.89 -42.29
CA LEU A 451 -23.79 1.51 -41.60
C LEU A 451 -23.59 2.26 -40.26
N LEU A 452 -23.74 3.58 -40.24
CA LEU A 452 -23.46 4.44 -39.09
C LEU A 452 -24.65 4.66 -38.15
N GLY A 453 -25.88 4.38 -38.60
CA GLY A 453 -27.09 4.51 -37.79
C GLY A 453 -27.78 5.87 -37.93
N ALA A 454 -28.68 6.17 -36.98
CA ALA A 454 -29.61 7.29 -37.09
C ALA A 454 -28.98 8.67 -36.78
N ASP A 455 -27.84 8.69 -36.10
CA ASP A 455 -27.18 9.92 -35.65
C ASP A 455 -26.33 10.59 -36.75
N VAL A 456 -26.18 9.92 -37.89
CA VAL A 456 -25.50 10.49 -39.05
C VAL A 456 -26.33 11.64 -39.67
N PRO A 457 -25.70 12.73 -40.12
CA PRO A 457 -26.38 13.79 -40.87
C PRO A 457 -27.11 13.24 -42.10
N VAL A 458 -28.29 13.81 -42.41
CA VAL A 458 -29.05 13.44 -43.61
C VAL A 458 -28.45 14.07 -44.86
N GLU A 459 -27.85 15.25 -44.70
CA GLU A 459 -27.26 16.07 -45.76
C GLU A 459 -25.89 16.61 -45.32
N TYR A 460 -25.06 16.93 -46.31
CA TYR A 460 -23.79 17.62 -46.14
C TYR A 460 -23.65 18.69 -47.24
N THR A 461 -22.77 19.66 -47.03
CA THR A 461 -22.45 20.69 -48.02
C THR A 461 -21.13 20.34 -48.69
N GLU A 462 -21.18 20.04 -49.99
CA GLU A 462 -20.00 19.74 -50.82
C GLU A 462 -19.37 21.03 -51.36
N HIS A 463 -18.05 21.15 -51.24
CA HIS A 463 -17.24 22.25 -51.76
C HIS A 463 -16.21 21.71 -52.74
N ASP A 464 -15.91 22.46 -53.80
CA ASP A 464 -14.78 22.13 -54.68
C ASP A 464 -13.43 22.35 -53.96
N GLU A 465 -13.39 23.33 -53.06
CA GLU A 465 -12.26 23.67 -52.19
C GLU A 465 -12.81 24.23 -50.88
N LEU A 466 -12.43 23.66 -49.73
CA LEU A 466 -12.89 24.10 -48.41
C LEU A 466 -11.73 24.78 -47.69
N VAL A 467 -11.69 26.12 -47.73
CA VAL A 467 -10.64 26.92 -47.09
C VAL A 467 -11.22 27.64 -45.87
N VAL A 468 -10.58 27.46 -44.72
CA VAL A 468 -10.88 28.19 -43.48
C VAL A 468 -9.60 28.86 -43.00
N ASP A 469 -9.65 30.17 -42.75
CA ASP A 469 -8.50 30.99 -42.33
C ASP A 469 -7.22 30.80 -43.18
N GLY A 470 -7.40 30.55 -44.47
CA GLY A 470 -6.30 30.36 -45.43
C GLY A 470 -5.67 28.97 -45.44
N VAL A 471 -6.26 28.00 -44.74
CA VAL A 471 -5.85 26.59 -44.72
C VAL A 471 -6.93 25.74 -45.39
N GLU A 472 -6.50 24.85 -46.28
CA GLU A 472 -7.38 23.86 -46.92
C GLU A 472 -7.72 22.75 -45.92
N LEU A 473 -9.01 22.44 -45.79
CA LEU A 473 -9.56 21.38 -44.96
C LEU A 473 -10.26 20.33 -45.83
N ASP A 474 -10.16 19.07 -45.44
CA ASP A 474 -10.92 17.98 -46.07
C ASP A 474 -12.41 18.03 -45.69
N TRP A 475 -12.69 18.44 -44.46
CA TRP A 475 -14.03 18.52 -43.89
C TRP A 475 -14.06 19.47 -42.69
N ARG A 476 -15.26 19.93 -42.34
CA ARG A 476 -15.54 20.75 -41.15
C ARG A 476 -16.94 20.45 -40.64
N LEU A 477 -17.07 20.12 -39.35
CA LEU A 477 -18.38 19.98 -38.69
C LEU A 477 -18.63 21.19 -37.79
N THR A 478 -19.48 22.11 -38.24
CA THR A 478 -19.77 23.34 -37.49
C THR A 478 -20.64 23.07 -36.25
N ALA A 479 -20.61 23.99 -35.29
CA ALA A 479 -21.34 23.86 -34.02
C ALA A 479 -22.88 23.76 -34.17
N ASP A 480 -23.44 24.18 -35.31
CA ASP A 480 -24.86 24.00 -35.66
C ASP A 480 -25.16 22.64 -36.31
N GLY A 481 -24.19 21.71 -36.32
CA GLY A 481 -24.32 20.34 -36.80
C GLY A 481 -24.23 20.19 -38.32
N ARG A 482 -23.78 21.21 -39.05
CA ARG A 482 -23.63 21.13 -40.51
C ARG A 482 -22.26 20.60 -40.90
N LEU A 483 -22.26 19.56 -41.71
CA LEU A 483 -21.04 18.97 -42.25
C LEU A 483 -20.69 19.62 -43.60
N HIS A 484 -19.52 20.24 -43.68
CA HIS A 484 -18.93 20.79 -44.90
C HIS A 484 -17.76 19.89 -45.33
N VAL A 485 -17.64 19.61 -46.62
CA VAL A 485 -16.70 18.61 -47.13
C VAL A 485 -16.11 19.03 -48.47
N ALA A 486 -14.81 18.78 -48.68
CA ALA A 486 -14.14 18.94 -49.97
C ALA A 486 -13.62 17.62 -50.59
N THR A 487 -13.41 16.58 -49.78
CA THR A 487 -12.83 15.30 -50.25
C THR A 487 -13.68 14.09 -49.84
N LEU A 488 -13.48 12.96 -50.52
CA LEU A 488 -14.19 11.71 -50.20
C LEU A 488 -13.78 11.20 -48.81
N GLU A 489 -12.49 11.28 -48.50
CA GLU A 489 -11.92 10.96 -47.20
C GLU A 489 -12.47 11.90 -46.12
N GLY A 490 -12.60 13.19 -46.43
CA GLY A 490 -13.25 14.17 -45.56
C GLY A 490 -14.72 13.85 -45.29
N LEU A 491 -15.47 13.43 -46.31
CA LEU A 491 -16.87 12.98 -46.14
C LEU A 491 -16.93 11.81 -45.16
N ALA A 492 -16.07 10.82 -45.35
CA ALA A 492 -16.04 9.65 -44.50
C ALA A 492 -15.69 10.00 -43.05
N ALA A 493 -14.63 10.81 -42.85
CA ALA A 493 -14.20 11.26 -41.53
C ALA A 493 -15.29 12.08 -40.83
N GLY A 494 -15.89 13.04 -41.52
CA GLY A 494 -16.90 13.91 -40.96
C GLY A 494 -18.22 13.21 -40.61
N LEU A 495 -18.67 12.27 -41.43
CA LEU A 495 -19.85 11.46 -41.12
C LEU A 495 -19.61 10.54 -39.93
N CYS A 496 -18.44 9.90 -39.86
CA CYS A 496 -18.05 9.07 -38.71
C CYS A 496 -17.92 9.90 -37.43
N TRP A 497 -17.35 11.10 -37.52
CA TRP A 497 -17.23 12.00 -36.39
C TRP A 497 -18.60 12.46 -35.87
N ALA A 498 -19.48 12.91 -36.77
CA ALA A 498 -20.83 13.31 -36.42
C ALA A 498 -21.66 12.16 -35.81
N ALA A 499 -21.43 10.92 -36.23
CA ALA A 499 -22.09 9.73 -35.68
C ALA A 499 -21.41 9.17 -34.41
N GLY A 500 -20.31 9.76 -33.93
CA GLY A 500 -19.58 9.27 -32.75
C GLY A 500 -18.77 7.98 -32.97
N ASP A 501 -18.56 7.54 -34.22
CA ASP A 501 -17.84 6.31 -34.57
C ASP A 501 -16.61 6.59 -35.45
N TRP A 502 -15.64 7.31 -34.87
CA TRP A 502 -14.39 7.71 -35.54
C TRP A 502 -13.57 6.55 -36.11
N ARG A 503 -13.71 5.33 -35.54
CA ARG A 503 -12.93 4.15 -35.94
C ARG A 503 -13.31 3.66 -37.34
N ARG A 504 -14.55 3.92 -37.79
CA ARG A 504 -15.08 3.45 -39.08
C ARG A 504 -14.74 4.33 -40.28
N ARG A 505 -14.03 5.45 -40.11
CA ARG A 505 -13.77 6.40 -41.22
C ARG A 505 -13.15 5.76 -42.46
N PHE A 506 -12.31 4.73 -42.29
CA PHE A 506 -11.73 4.02 -43.43
C PHE A 506 -12.68 3.00 -44.07
N GLU A 507 -13.56 2.38 -43.28
CA GLU A 507 -14.65 1.53 -43.80
C GLU A 507 -15.64 2.37 -44.61
N VAL A 508 -16.03 3.53 -44.08
CA VAL A 508 -16.91 4.48 -44.77
C VAL A 508 -16.26 5.03 -46.03
N ALA A 509 -14.97 5.36 -46.00
CA ALA A 509 -14.25 5.79 -47.21
C ALA A 509 -14.28 4.71 -48.29
N ALA A 510 -14.00 3.45 -47.95
CA ALA A 510 -14.07 2.33 -48.89
C ALA A 510 -15.47 2.13 -49.46
N LEU A 511 -16.51 2.31 -48.64
CA LEU A 511 -17.91 2.20 -49.06
C LEU A 511 -18.34 3.37 -49.97
N LEU A 512 -17.83 4.57 -49.71
CA LEU A 512 -18.08 5.75 -50.56
C LEU A 512 -17.37 5.64 -51.91
N GLU A 513 -16.16 5.06 -51.94
CA GLU A 513 -15.40 4.80 -53.16
C GLU A 513 -16.04 3.71 -54.03
N ASP A 514 -16.49 2.61 -53.42
CA ASP A 514 -17.14 1.49 -54.11
C ASP A 514 -18.35 0.95 -53.32
N PRO A 515 -19.57 1.43 -53.63
CA PRO A 515 -20.80 0.97 -52.99
C PRO A 515 -21.08 -0.54 -53.15
N ASP A 516 -20.52 -1.19 -54.16
CA ASP A 516 -20.74 -2.63 -54.40
C ASP A 516 -19.99 -3.50 -53.38
N ARG A 517 -19.06 -2.92 -52.60
CA ARG A 517 -18.36 -3.58 -51.49
C ARG A 517 -19.20 -3.71 -50.21
N ALA A 518 -20.40 -3.13 -50.16
CA ALA A 518 -21.26 -3.20 -48.98
C ALA A 518 -21.49 -4.64 -48.42
N PRO A 519 -21.71 -5.68 -49.25
CA PRO A 519 -21.85 -7.06 -48.75
C PRO A 519 -20.54 -7.64 -48.17
N GLU A 520 -19.40 -7.29 -48.77
CA GLU A 520 -18.06 -7.69 -48.29
C GLU A 520 -17.79 -7.08 -46.91
N LEU A 521 -17.94 -5.76 -46.77
CA LEU A 521 -17.76 -5.04 -45.51
C LEU A 521 -18.73 -5.55 -44.44
N THR A 522 -19.98 -5.84 -44.81
CA THR A 522 -20.96 -6.45 -43.90
C THR A 522 -20.52 -7.81 -43.39
N THR A 523 -19.91 -8.63 -44.24
CA THR A 523 -19.42 -9.95 -43.86
C THR A 523 -18.17 -9.84 -42.98
N ALA A 524 -17.29 -8.88 -43.25
CA ALA A 524 -16.08 -8.63 -42.45
C ALA A 524 -16.42 -8.31 -40.98
N ARG A 525 -17.50 -7.57 -40.74
CA ARG A 525 -18.01 -7.22 -39.40
C ARG A 525 -18.45 -8.42 -38.54
N TRP A 526 -18.44 -9.65 -39.05
CA TRP A 526 -18.69 -10.84 -38.23
C TRP A 526 -17.55 -11.14 -37.25
N PHE A 527 -16.40 -10.49 -37.41
CA PHE A 527 -15.18 -10.73 -36.63
C PHE A 527 -14.72 -9.52 -35.81
N ASP A 528 -15.43 -8.39 -35.89
CA ASP A 528 -15.27 -7.22 -35.00
C ASP A 528 -16.06 -7.44 -33.70
#